data_AF-A0A2V7FIW1-F1
#
_entry.id   AF-A0A2V7FIW1-F1
#
_cell.length_a   1.000
_cell.length_b   1.000
_cell.length_c   1.000
_cell.angle_alpha   90.00
_cell.angle_beta   90.00
_cell.angle_gamma   90.00
#
_symmetry.space_group_name_H-M   'P 1'
#
loop_
_entity.id
_entity.type
_entity.pdbx_description
1 polymer ?
#
loop_
_entity_poly.entity_id
_entity_poly.type
_entity_poly.pdbx_seq_one_letter_code
_entity_poly.pdbx_strand_id
1 'polypeptide(L)'
;MTAGVIGAATVAVWFLLLDSASGHPLYTPTVLGTAIFRRAALATPETLSVSLEMVGMFTWIHVLIFAALGGVASRLLAMVERNPSWGFGLLLLFVVFEFGFVAAAALLASPILRVIPWPSVLGANLLAAAAMSAYFWRRHPHLVVSP
;
A
#
# COMPACT_ATOMS: atom_id res chain seq x y z
N MET A 1 -14.20 1.41 -2.94
CA MET A 1 -13.88 1.13 -1.52
C MET A 1 -13.46 -0.32 -1.30
N THR A 2 -14.27 -1.32 -1.68
CA THR A 2 -13.93 -2.75 -1.49
C THR A 2 -12.60 -3.16 -2.11
N ALA A 3 -12.32 -2.74 -3.36
CA ALA A 3 -11.02 -2.96 -3.99
C ALA A 3 -9.88 -2.38 -3.14
N GLY A 4 -10.04 -1.16 -2.61
CA GLY A 4 -9.07 -0.55 -1.71
C GLY A 4 -8.78 -1.39 -0.48
N VAL A 5 -9.83 -1.89 0.19
CA VAL A 5 -9.69 -2.78 1.36
C VAL A 5 -8.95 -4.08 0.99
N ILE A 6 -9.22 -4.65 -0.18
CA ILE A 6 -8.49 -5.82 -0.70
C ILE A 6 -7.00 -5.49 -0.90
N GLY A 7 -6.69 -4.33 -1.47
CA GLY A 7 -5.31 -3.86 -1.61
C GLY A 7 -4.62 -3.72 -0.25
N ALA A 8 -5.28 -3.07 0.71
CA ALA A 8 -4.74 -2.89 2.06
C ALA A 8 -4.46 -4.24 2.75
N ALA A 9 -5.40 -5.18 2.67
CA ALA A 9 -5.24 -6.53 3.21
C ALA A 9 -4.10 -7.29 2.53
N THR A 10 -3.97 -7.17 1.21
CA THR A 10 -2.90 -7.82 0.44
C THR A 10 -1.52 -7.32 0.89
N VAL A 11 -1.34 -6.00 1.02
CA VAL A 11 -0.11 -5.40 1.54
C VAL A 11 0.17 -5.84 2.97
N ALA A 12 -0.85 -5.84 3.84
CA ALA A 12 -0.71 -6.24 5.23
C ALA A 12 -0.28 -7.71 5.37
N VAL A 13 -0.89 -8.62 4.60
CA VAL A 13 -0.53 -10.05 4.58
C VAL A 13 0.89 -10.23 4.04
N TRP A 14 1.25 -9.54 2.96
CA TRP A 14 2.59 -9.61 2.40
C TRP A 14 3.67 -9.24 3.42
N PHE A 15 3.52 -8.09 4.10
CA PHE A 15 4.48 -7.68 5.12
C PHE A 15 4.43 -8.58 6.35
N LEU A 16 3.26 -9.09 6.76
CA LEU A 16 3.18 -10.08 7.83
C LEU A 16 4.00 -11.33 7.49
N LEU A 17 3.95 -11.81 6.25
CA LEU A 17 4.72 -12.97 5.80
C LEU A 17 6.23 -12.68 5.82
N LEU A 18 6.66 -11.53 5.28
CA LEU A 18 8.08 -11.14 5.27
C LEU A 18 8.62 -10.94 6.69
N ASP A 19 7.86 -10.25 7.53
CA ASP A 19 8.18 -10.01 8.93
C ASP A 19 8.30 -11.32 9.71
N SER A 20 7.35 -12.24 9.52
CA SER A 20 7.35 -13.56 10.16
C SER A 20 8.52 -14.42 9.68
N ALA A 21 8.83 -14.39 8.37
CA ALA A 21 9.98 -15.09 7.81
C ALA A 21 11.32 -14.54 8.34
N SER A 22 11.33 -13.26 8.74
CA SER A 22 12.47 -12.59 9.37
C SER A 22 12.50 -12.74 10.90
N GLY A 23 11.57 -13.51 11.49
CA GLY A 23 11.49 -13.76 12.94
C GLY A 23 10.84 -12.65 13.77
N HIS A 24 10.30 -11.60 13.14
CA HIS A 24 9.78 -10.42 13.81
C HIS A 24 8.38 -10.06 13.28
N PRO A 25 7.33 -10.87 13.56
CA PRO A 25 5.99 -10.61 13.04
C PRO A 25 5.49 -9.21 13.43
N LEU A 26 4.84 -8.50 12.50
CA LEU A 26 4.28 -7.14 12.68
C LEU A 26 5.33 -6.03 12.93
N TYR A 27 6.60 -6.28 12.58
CA TYR A 27 7.65 -5.29 12.69
C TYR A 27 7.47 -4.13 11.70
N THR A 28 7.18 -4.40 10.43
CA THR A 28 6.94 -3.37 9.41
C THR A 28 5.83 -2.37 9.82
N PRO A 29 4.61 -2.79 10.20
CA PRO A 29 3.59 -1.86 10.67
C PRO A 29 3.98 -1.13 11.98
N THR A 30 4.81 -1.72 12.83
CA THR A 30 5.37 -1.04 14.01
C THR A 30 6.28 0.11 13.62
N VAL A 31 7.23 -0.14 12.70
CA VAL A 31 8.17 0.87 12.19
C VAL A 31 7.42 2.02 11.52
N LEU A 32 6.48 1.70 10.63
CA LEU A 32 5.70 2.71 9.93
C LEU A 32 4.76 3.50 10.85
N GLY A 33 4.14 2.85 11.84
CA GLY A 33 3.37 3.54 12.89
C GLY A 33 4.23 4.47 13.73
N THR A 34 5.40 3.99 14.16
CA THR A 34 6.39 4.80 14.90
C THR A 34 6.87 5.98 14.07
N ALA A 35 7.02 5.82 12.75
CA ALA A 35 7.39 6.90 11.86
C ALA A 35 6.38 8.03 11.78
N ILE A 36 5.08 7.71 11.90
CA ILE A 36 4.02 8.69 11.85
C ILE A 36 3.85 9.36 13.21
N PHE A 37 3.80 8.57 14.29
CA PHE A 37 3.35 9.03 15.61
C PHE A 37 4.48 9.29 16.62
N ARG A 38 5.66 8.69 16.44
CA ARG A 38 6.77 8.73 17.39
C ARG A 38 8.11 8.93 16.66
N ARG A 39 8.19 9.95 15.78
CA ARG A 39 9.37 10.23 14.93
C ARG A 39 10.71 10.24 15.68
N ALA A 40 10.75 10.72 16.92
CA ALA A 40 11.97 10.73 17.73
C ALA A 40 12.52 9.32 18.03
N ALA A 41 11.66 8.30 18.07
CA ALA A 41 12.04 6.91 18.30
C ALA A 41 12.60 6.21 17.04
N LEU A 42 12.56 6.85 15.86
CA LEU A 42 13.15 6.31 14.62
C LEU A 42 14.68 6.47 14.53
N ALA A 43 15.35 6.99 15.57
CA ALA A 43 16.80 7.16 15.52
C ALA A 43 17.53 5.81 15.32
N THR A 44 16.97 4.72 15.84
CA THR A 44 17.50 3.35 15.73
C THR A 44 16.37 2.35 15.43
N PRO A 45 15.82 2.34 14.20
CA PRO A 45 14.66 1.51 13.85
C PRO A 45 14.90 0.02 14.13
N GLU A 46 16.12 -0.45 13.94
CA GLU A 46 16.57 -1.85 14.09
C GLU A 46 16.44 -2.38 15.52
N THR A 47 16.35 -1.48 16.50
CA THR A 47 16.18 -1.80 17.93
C THR A 47 14.73 -1.68 18.40
N LEU A 48 13.80 -1.31 17.51
CA LEU A 48 12.39 -1.16 17.87
C LEU A 48 11.77 -2.52 18.18
N SER A 49 11.23 -2.64 19.39
CA SER A 49 10.36 -3.76 19.75
C SER A 49 9.00 -3.63 19.06
N VAL A 50 8.42 -4.76 18.64
CA VAL A 50 7.06 -4.82 18.10
C VAL A 50 6.07 -4.18 19.09
N SER A 51 5.23 -3.27 18.60
CA SER A 51 4.26 -2.54 19.41
C SER A 51 2.86 -2.66 18.81
N LEU A 52 1.98 -3.44 19.45
CA LEU A 52 0.61 -3.63 19.00
C LEU A 52 -0.18 -2.31 18.92
N GLU A 53 0.16 -1.33 19.76
CA GLU A 53 -0.39 0.02 19.70
C GLU A 53 -0.05 0.68 18.36
N MET A 54 1.24 0.72 17.99
CA MET A 54 1.68 1.32 16.73
C MET A 54 1.15 0.55 15.52
N VAL A 55 1.10 -0.78 15.61
CA VAL A 55 0.48 -1.64 14.58
C VAL A 55 -0.97 -1.23 14.38
N GLY A 56 -1.77 -1.16 15.45
CA GLY A 56 -3.18 -0.79 15.37
C GLY A 56 -3.39 0.62 14.79
N MET A 57 -2.60 1.60 15.25
CA MET A 57 -2.67 2.97 14.75
C MET A 57 -2.31 3.06 13.26
N PHE A 58 -1.24 2.37 12.84
CA PHE A 58 -0.83 2.32 11.43
C PHE A 58 -1.87 1.60 10.57
N THR A 59 -2.38 0.44 11.01
CA THR A 59 -3.39 -0.34 10.28
C THR A 59 -4.64 0.50 10.01
N TRP A 60 -5.10 1.29 10.97
CA TRP A 60 -6.23 2.20 10.75
C TRP A 60 -5.97 3.23 9.66
N ILE A 61 -4.84 3.93 9.72
CA ILE A 61 -4.45 4.90 8.69
C ILE A 61 -4.32 4.21 7.32
N HIS A 62 -3.65 3.07 7.29
CA HIS A 62 -3.42 2.28 6.08
C HIS A 62 -4.72 1.90 5.39
N VAL A 63 -5.66 1.30 6.14
CA VAL A 63 -6.97 0.90 5.60
C VAL A 63 -7.76 2.11 5.12
N LEU A 64 -7.76 3.23 5.84
CA LEU A 64 -8.48 4.45 5.43
C LEU A 64 -7.92 5.04 4.13
N ILE A 65 -6.60 5.15 4.01
CA ILE A 65 -5.93 5.65 2.80
C ILE A 65 -6.27 4.74 1.60
N PHE A 66 -6.12 3.43 1.77
CA PHE A 66 -6.44 2.47 0.71
C PHE A 66 -7.92 2.48 0.34
N ALA A 67 -8.83 2.60 1.31
CA ALA A 67 -10.27 2.70 1.05
C ALA A 67 -10.61 3.96 0.23
N ALA A 68 -10.00 5.10 0.57
CA ALA A 68 -10.15 6.36 -0.17
C ALA A 68 -9.61 6.23 -1.60
N LEU A 69 -8.38 5.72 -1.76
CA LEU A 69 -7.75 5.49 -3.07
C LEU A 69 -8.56 4.50 -3.92
N GLY A 70 -9.01 3.39 -3.35
CA GLY A 70 -9.90 2.44 -4.02
C GLY A 70 -11.28 3.02 -4.34
N GLY A 71 -11.71 4.09 -3.65
CA GLY A 71 -12.87 4.89 -4.01
C GLY A 71 -12.60 5.79 -5.22
N VAL A 72 -11.46 6.47 -5.24
CA VAL A 72 -11.02 7.31 -6.38
C VAL A 72 -10.81 6.45 -7.62
N ALA A 73 -10.08 5.35 -7.53
CA ALA A 73 -9.85 4.40 -8.62
C ALA A 73 -11.16 3.87 -9.20
N SER A 74 -12.14 3.54 -8.35
CA SER A 74 -13.46 3.09 -8.81
C SER A 74 -14.22 4.17 -9.58
N ARG A 75 -14.10 5.46 -9.19
CA ARG A 75 -14.71 6.57 -9.92
C ARG A 75 -14.03 6.80 -11.27
N LEU A 76 -12.70 6.74 -11.29
CA LEU A 76 -11.93 6.83 -12.52
C LEU A 76 -12.30 5.68 -13.47
N LEU A 77 -12.41 4.45 -12.97
CA LEU A 77 -12.80 3.30 -13.78
C LEU A 77 -14.18 3.50 -14.44
N ALA A 78 -15.16 4.05 -13.70
CA ALA A 78 -16.47 4.39 -14.27
C ALA A 78 -16.42 5.51 -15.33
N MET A 79 -15.36 6.34 -15.34
CA MET A 79 -15.09 7.31 -16.41
C MET A 79 -14.40 6.64 -17.60
N VAL A 80 -13.49 5.69 -17.35
CA VAL A 80 -12.80 4.89 -18.38
C VAL A 80 -13.78 4.06 -19.20
N GLU A 81 -14.78 3.44 -18.56
CA GLU A 81 -15.82 2.68 -19.25
C GLU A 81 -16.57 3.52 -20.30
N ARG A 82 -16.65 4.85 -20.09
CA ARG A 82 -17.28 5.77 -21.05
C ARG A 82 -16.30 6.35 -22.06
N ASN A 83 -15.02 6.45 -21.70
CA ASN A 83 -13.97 7.05 -22.51
C ASN A 83 -12.62 6.34 -22.22
N PRO A 84 -12.15 5.42 -23.08
CA PRO A 84 -10.95 4.62 -22.85
C PRO A 84 -9.67 5.43 -22.60
N SER A 85 -9.61 6.68 -23.08
CA SER A 85 -8.47 7.60 -22.89
C SER A 85 -8.16 7.92 -21.43
N TRP A 86 -9.11 7.72 -20.51
CA TRP A 86 -8.90 7.95 -19.07
C TRP A 86 -8.15 6.81 -18.37
N GLY A 87 -7.87 5.69 -19.05
CA GLY A 87 -7.12 4.56 -18.49
C GLY A 87 -5.73 4.97 -18.00
N PHE A 88 -5.13 5.97 -18.64
CA PHE A 88 -3.90 6.62 -18.21
C PHE A 88 -4.00 7.20 -16.79
N GLY A 89 -5.16 7.72 -16.38
CA GLY A 89 -5.36 8.26 -15.03
C GLY A 89 -5.28 7.20 -13.94
N LEU A 90 -5.72 5.96 -14.23
CA LEU A 90 -5.60 4.84 -13.31
C LEU A 90 -4.14 4.37 -13.18
N LEU A 91 -3.42 4.30 -14.31
CA LEU A 91 -1.98 3.99 -14.33
C LEU A 91 -1.17 5.06 -13.60
N LEU A 92 -1.48 6.34 -13.83
CA LEU A 92 -0.82 7.45 -13.15
C LEU A 92 -1.08 7.44 -11.64
N LEU A 93 -2.32 7.14 -11.21
CA LEU A 93 -2.63 6.98 -9.79
C LEU A 93 -1.80 5.86 -9.16
N PHE A 94 -1.64 4.73 -9.85
CA PHE A 94 -0.80 3.63 -9.40
C PHE A 94 0.68 4.04 -9.28
N VAL A 95 1.23 4.68 -10.31
CA VAL A 95 2.62 5.16 -10.32
C VAL A 95 2.86 6.21 -9.22
N VAL A 96 1.96 7.19 -9.07
CA VAL A 96 2.07 8.20 -8.02
C VAL A 96 1.97 7.59 -6.64
N PHE A 97 1.16 6.54 -6.45
CA PHE A 97 1.09 5.83 -5.18
C PHE A 97 2.40 5.06 -4.89
N GLU A 98 2.91 4.32 -5.87
CA GLU A 98 4.15 3.54 -5.79
C GLU A 98 5.35 4.42 -5.40
N PHE A 99 5.59 5.45 -6.21
CA PHE A 99 6.75 6.32 -6.03
C PHE A 99 6.51 7.38 -4.95
N GLY A 100 5.27 7.78 -4.71
CA GLY A 100 4.91 8.73 -3.66
C GLY A 100 5.15 8.18 -2.26
N PHE A 101 4.85 6.90 -2.03
CA PHE A 101 5.16 6.25 -0.75
C PHE A 101 6.67 6.15 -0.52
N VAL A 102 7.42 5.68 -1.52
CA VAL A 102 8.88 5.55 -1.44
C VAL A 102 9.55 6.92 -1.27
N ALA A 103 9.10 7.93 -2.02
CA ALA A 103 9.60 9.31 -1.90
C ALA A 103 9.26 9.93 -0.53
N ALA A 104 8.04 9.72 -0.03
CA ALA A 104 7.67 10.17 1.30
C ALA A 104 8.52 9.49 2.37
N ALA A 105 8.74 8.18 2.29
CA ALA A 105 9.61 7.45 3.21
C ALA A 105 11.06 7.98 3.13
N ALA A 106 11.59 8.23 1.93
CA ALA A 106 12.92 8.76 1.72
C ALA A 106 13.10 10.18 2.31
N LEU A 107 12.11 11.05 2.13
CA LEU A 107 12.16 12.45 2.53
C LEU A 107 11.86 12.67 4.02
N LEU A 108 10.92 11.90 4.58
CA LEU A 108 10.43 12.10 5.94
C LEU A 108 11.10 11.19 6.96
N ALA A 109 11.70 10.08 6.53
CA ALA A 109 12.24 9.08 7.44
C ALA A 109 13.30 8.20 6.75
N SER A 110 14.44 8.79 6.41
CA SER A 110 15.58 8.08 5.80
C SER A 110 16.01 6.77 6.50
N PRO A 111 15.87 6.59 7.84
CA PRO A 111 16.16 5.32 8.49
C PRO A 111 15.23 4.17 8.04
N ILE A 112 14.02 4.48 7.57
CA ILE A 112 13.04 3.47 7.14
C ILE A 112 13.55 2.67 5.94
N LEU A 113 14.26 3.31 5.01
CA LEU A 113 14.78 2.62 3.82
C LEU A 113 15.84 1.56 4.15
N ARG A 114 16.45 1.61 5.34
CA ARG A 114 17.39 0.59 5.83
C ARG A 114 16.69 -0.66 6.35
N VAL A 115 15.49 -0.49 6.92
CA VAL A 115 14.73 -1.59 7.56
C VAL A 115 13.61 -2.13 6.69
N ILE A 116 13.09 -1.33 5.76
CA ILE A 116 12.07 -1.74 4.79
C ILE A 116 12.68 -1.56 3.39
N PRO A 117 13.23 -2.64 2.80
CA PRO A 117 13.85 -2.58 1.48
C PRO A 117 12.83 -2.19 0.41
N TRP A 118 13.19 -1.27 -0.49
CA TRP A 118 12.30 -0.83 -1.58
C TRP A 118 11.72 -1.99 -2.44
N PRO A 119 12.42 -3.13 -2.69
CA PRO A 119 11.82 -4.21 -3.47
C PRO A 119 10.64 -4.88 -2.76
N SER A 120 10.66 -4.90 -1.42
CA SER A 120 9.55 -5.46 -0.63
C SER A 120 8.28 -4.63 -0.77
N VAL A 121 8.43 -3.29 -0.83
CA VAL A 121 7.34 -2.34 -1.06
C VAL A 121 6.77 -2.52 -2.46
N LEU A 122 7.66 -2.59 -3.46
CA LEU A 122 7.26 -2.84 -4.86
C LEU A 122 6.49 -4.15 -5.00
N GLY A 123 6.99 -5.24 -4.40
CA GLY A 123 6.30 -6.52 -4.40
C GLY A 123 4.91 -6.43 -3.78
N ALA A 124 4.77 -5.75 -2.63
CA ALA A 124 3.50 -5.55 -1.95
C ALA A 124 2.48 -4.82 -2.84
N ASN A 125 2.90 -3.74 -3.49
CA ASN A 125 2.04 -2.92 -4.32
C ASN A 125 1.65 -3.61 -5.63
N LEU A 126 2.56 -4.34 -6.26
CA LEU A 126 2.25 -5.15 -7.45
C LEU A 126 1.20 -6.21 -7.12
N LEU A 127 1.33 -6.90 -5.97
CA LEU A 127 0.34 -7.86 -5.50
C LEU A 127 -1.00 -7.20 -5.20
N ALA A 128 -0.99 -6.03 -4.54
CA ALA A 128 -2.21 -5.28 -4.26
C ALA A 128 -2.92 -4.83 -5.55
N ALA A 129 -2.17 -4.30 -6.51
CA ALA A 129 -2.70 -3.90 -7.82
C ALA A 129 -3.27 -5.09 -8.59
N ALA A 130 -2.59 -6.23 -8.58
CA ALA A 130 -3.09 -7.46 -9.20
C ALA A 130 -4.40 -7.93 -8.53
N ALA A 131 -4.46 -7.94 -7.20
CA ALA A 131 -5.65 -8.34 -6.45
C ALA A 131 -6.84 -7.39 -6.69
N MET A 132 -6.58 -6.08 -6.70
CA MET A 132 -7.58 -5.05 -7.00
C MET A 132 -8.09 -5.15 -8.43
N SER A 133 -7.19 -5.35 -9.40
CA SER A 133 -7.54 -5.50 -10.82
C SER A 133 -8.36 -6.76 -11.06
N ALA A 134 -7.98 -7.88 -10.45
CA ALA A 134 -8.75 -9.12 -10.48
C ALA A 134 -10.15 -8.95 -9.89
N TYR A 135 -10.28 -8.20 -8.79
CA TYR A 135 -11.59 -7.85 -8.22
C TYR A 135 -12.45 -7.02 -9.18
N PHE A 136 -11.87 -5.99 -9.80
CA PHE A 136 -12.60 -5.16 -10.77
C PHE A 136 -13.04 -5.96 -12.00
N TRP A 137 -12.15 -6.80 -12.54
CA TRP A 137 -12.46 -7.62 -13.72
C TRP A 137 -13.59 -8.61 -13.46
N ARG A 138 -13.60 -9.28 -12.29
CA ARG A 138 -14.70 -10.17 -11.89
C ARG A 138 -16.03 -9.45 -11.71
N ARG A 139 -16.00 -8.17 -11.33
CA ARG A 139 -17.20 -7.34 -11.12
C ARG A 139 -17.69 -6.68 -12.42
N HIS A 140 -16.78 -6.44 -13.37
CA HIS A 140 -17.03 -5.80 -14.66
C HIS A 140 -16.47 -6.65 -15.82
N PRO A 141 -17.07 -7.82 -16.14
CA PRO A 141 -16.58 -8.74 -17.16
C PRO A 141 -16.56 -8.18 -18.60
N HIS A 142 -17.14 -6.98 -18.83
CA HIS A 142 -17.10 -6.28 -20.12
C HIS A 142 -15.86 -5.39 -20.34
N LEU A 143 -14.90 -5.36 -19.41
CA LEU A 143 -13.59 -4.73 -19.62
C LEU A 143 -12.74 -5.59 -20.58
N VAL A 144 -13.12 -5.63 -21.85
CA VAL A 144 -12.30 -6.19 -22.92
C VAL A 144 -11.32 -5.10 -23.32
N VAL A 145 -10.05 -5.27 -22.96
CA VAL A 145 -8.95 -4.47 -23.52
C VAL A 145 -8.80 -4.92 -24.96
N SER A 146 -9.42 -4.19 -25.89
CA SER A 146 -9.12 -4.35 -27.31
C SER A 146 -7.73 -3.75 -27.56
N PRO A 147 -6.81 -4.49 -28.22
CA PRO A 147 -5.55 -3.93 -28.69
C PRO A 147 -5.77 -2.82 -29.73
#